data_AF-A0A330GLJ4-F1
#
_entry.id   AF-A0A330GLJ4-F1
#
_cell.length_a   1.000
_cell.length_b   1.000
_cell.length_c   1.000
_cell.angle_alpha   90.00
_cell.angle_beta   90.00
_cell.angle_gamma   90.00
#
_symmetry.space_group_name_H-M   'P 1'
#
loop_
_entity.id
_entity.type
_entity.pdbx_description
1 polymer ?
#
loop_
_entity_poly.entity_id
_entity_poly.type
_entity_poly.pdbx_seq_one_letter_code
_entity_poly.pdbx_strand_id
1 'polypeptide(L)' 'MPFVPSEFHTSTIEDSKGVIGILSIDTTGGLLDIARDGHAAEAVLKAIRSIQSKLCLINESRS' A
#
# COMPACT_ATOMS: atom_id res chain seq x y z
N MET A 1 1.17 16.67 -13.99
CA MET A 1 0.09 16.46 -13.00
C MET A 1 0.70 15.83 -11.76
N PRO A 2 0.26 16.20 -10.54
CA PRO A 2 0.70 15.49 -9.34
C PRO A 2 0.26 14.03 -9.41
N PHE A 3 1.08 13.14 -8.85
CA PHE A 3 0.80 11.71 -8.75
C PHE A 3 -0.24 11.50 -7.65
N VAL A 4 -1.51 11.41 -8.05
CA VAL A 4 -2.63 11.27 -7.11
C VAL A 4 -3.17 9.84 -7.22
N PRO A 5 -3.06 9.03 -6.15
CA PRO A 5 -3.70 7.72 -6.09
C PRO A 5 -5.22 7.87 -6.05
N SER A 6 -5.93 7.13 -6.90
CA SER A 6 -7.40 7.01 -6.91
C SER A 6 -7.86 5.76 -6.17
N GLU A 7 -7.18 4.63 -6.39
CA GLU A 7 -7.58 3.32 -5.85
C GLU A 7 -6.37 2.44 -5.50
N PHE A 8 -6.54 1.55 -4.52
CA PHE A 8 -5.52 0.61 -4.06
C PHE A 8 -6.08 -0.81 -4.05
N HIS A 9 -5.40 -1.73 -4.73
CA HIS A 9 -5.74 -3.15 -4.80
C HIS A 9 -4.57 -4.01 -4.33
N THR A 10 -4.87 -5.05 -3.55
CA THR A 10 -3.89 -6.05 -3.15
C THR A 10 -4.23 -7.40 -3.75
N SER A 11 -3.30 -8.01 -4.46
CA SER A 11 -3.42 -9.37 -5.00
C SER A 11 -2.19 -10.20 -4.62
N THR A 12 -2.25 -11.49 -4.87
CA THR A 12 -1.11 -12.40 -4.69
C THR A 12 -0.94 -13.20 -5.98
N ILE A 13 0.30 -13.35 -6.42
CA ILE A 13 0.67 -14.16 -7.57
C ILE A 13 1.58 -15.26 -7.07
N GLU A 14 1.34 -16.50 -7.50
CA GLU A 14 2.21 -17.63 -7.21
C GLU A 14 3.19 -17.81 -8.37
N ASP A 15 4.48 -17.84 -8.07
CA ASP A 15 5.55 -18.14 -9.02
C ASP A 15 6.39 -19.35 -8.57
N SER A 16 7.41 -19.69 -9.34
CA SER A 16 8.30 -20.82 -9.03
C SER A 16 9.14 -20.67 -7.75
N LYS A 17 9.15 -19.48 -7.15
CA LYS A 17 9.86 -19.13 -5.91
C LYS A 17 8.91 -18.91 -4.72
N GLY A 18 7.59 -19.00 -4.93
CA GLY A 18 6.57 -18.93 -3.89
C GLY A 18 5.51 -17.87 -4.16
N VAL A 19 4.78 -17.47 -3.11
CA VAL A 19 3.72 -16.46 -3.22
C VAL A 19 4.30 -15.05 -3.08
N ILE A 20 4.06 -14.21 -4.07
CA ILE A 20 4.43 -12.79 -4.09
C ILE A 20 3.15 -11.96 -3.95
N GLY A 21 3.11 -11.04 -2.99
CA GLY A 21 2.03 -10.06 -2.92
C GLY A 21 2.24 -8.95 -3.93
N ILE A 22 1.21 -8.48 -4.63
CA ILE A 22 1.25 -7.29 -5.48
C ILE A 22 0.35 -6.21 -4.86
N LEU A 23 0.88 -5.00 -4.77
CA LEU A 23 0.10 -3.79 -4.51
C LEU A 23 -0.04 -3.03 -5.82
N SER A 24 -1.27 -2.97 -6.33
CA SER A 24 -1.63 -2.20 -7.50
C SER A 24 -2.24 -0.88 -7.05
N ILE A 25 -1.74 0.23 -7.57
CA ILE A 25 -2.21 1.57 -7.26
C ILE A 25 -2.66 2.21 -8.55
N ASP A 26 -3.96 2.50 -8.66
CA ASP A 26 -4.47 3.31 -9.75
C ASP A 26 -4.15 4.78 -9.46
N THR A 27 -3.62 5.47 -10.47
CA THR A 27 -3.17 6.85 -10.33
C THR A 27 -3.55 7.67 -11.54
N THR A 28 -3.47 9.00 -11.40
CA THR A 28 -3.61 9.94 -12.54
C THR A 28 -2.62 9.68 -13.69
N GLY A 29 -1.56 8.92 -13.46
CA GLY A 29 -0.60 8.49 -14.48
C GLY A 29 -0.80 7.07 -15.00
N GLY A 30 -1.85 6.35 -14.57
CA GLY A 30 -2.09 4.94 -14.86
C GLY A 30 -1.80 4.01 -13.68
N LEU A 31 -1.80 2.70 -13.95
CA LEU A 31 -1.61 1.66 -12.94
C LEU A 31 -0.14 1.51 -12.56
N LEU A 32 0.16 1.56 -11.25
CA LEU A 32 1.46 1.24 -10.68
C LEU A 32 1.38 -0.07 -9.91
N ASP A 33 2.08 -1.10 -10.39
CA ASP A 33 2.21 -2.39 -9.71
C ASP A 33 3.52 -2.47 -8.93
N ILE A 34 3.42 -2.82 -7.65
CA ILE A 34 4.54 -2.98 -6.74
C ILE A 34 4.57 -4.42 -6.24
N ALA A 35 5.63 -5.17 -6.59
CA ALA A 35 5.87 -6.49 -6.04
C ALA A 35 6.34 -6.38 -4.58
N ARG A 36 5.66 -7.09 -3.67
CA ARG A 36 6.07 -7.28 -2.28
C ARG A 36 7.12 -8.37 -2.19
N ASP A 37 8.37 -8.00 -2.41
CA ASP A 37 9.47 -8.70 -1.79
C ASP A 37 9.59 -8.34 -0.29
N GLY A 38 10.54 -8.96 0.42
CA GLY A 38 10.72 -8.73 1.86
C GLY A 38 10.98 -7.25 2.23
N HIS A 39 11.55 -6.45 1.33
CA HIS A 39 11.81 -5.03 1.57
C HIS A 39 10.57 -4.18 1.34
N ALA A 40 9.83 -4.47 0.27
CA ALA A 40 8.55 -3.82 -0.02
C ALA A 40 7.46 -4.17 1.02
N ALA A 41 7.47 -5.39 1.59
CA ALA A 41 6.59 -5.78 2.68
C ALA A 41 6.78 -4.89 3.93
N GLU A 42 8.03 -4.63 4.33
CA GLU A 42 8.35 -3.77 5.47
C GLU A 42 7.94 -2.31 5.22
N ALA A 43 8.17 -1.80 4.00
CA ALA A 43 7.75 -0.45 3.62
C ALA A 43 6.23 -0.27 3.71
N VAL A 44 5.45 -1.26 3.24
CA VAL A 44 3.99 -1.21 3.35
C VAL A 44 3.53 -1.34 4.80
N LEU A 45 4.14 -2.22 5.60
CA LEU A 45 3.81 -2.33 7.03
C LEU A 45 4.05 -1.01 7.78
N LYS A 46 5.17 -0.34 7.48
CA LYS A 46 5.49 0.99 8.02
C LYS A 46 4.47 2.04 7.60
N ALA A 47 4.03 2.03 6.34
CA ALA A 47 3.00 2.93 5.84
C ALA A 47 1.64 2.70 6.53
N ILE A 48 1.21 1.44 6.67
CA ILE A 48 -0.02 1.07 7.38
C ILE A 48 0.03 1.57 8.83
N ARG A 49 1.12 1.31 9.54
CA ARG A 49 1.31 1.80 10.93
C ARG A 49 1.24 3.33 11.02
N SER A 50 1.81 4.04 10.06
CA SER A 50 1.74 5.50 10.01
C SER A 50 0.32 6.01 9.78
N ILE A 51 -0.45 5.37 8.88
CA ILE A 51 -1.86 5.69 8.64
C ILE A 51 -2.70 5.42 9.90
N GLN A 52 -2.55 4.24 10.51
CA GLN A 52 -3.25 3.89 11.75
C GLN A 52 -2.98 4.88 12.87
N SER A 53 -1.70 5.27 13.06
CA SER A 53 -1.34 6.29 14.04
C SER A 53 -2.05 7.62 13.77
N LYS A 54 -2.06 8.10 12.52
CA LYS A 54 -2.77 9.34 12.15
C LYS A 54 -4.28 9.23 12.34
N LEU A 55 -4.89 8.10 12.00
CA LEU A 55 -6.32 7.86 12.22
C LEU A 55 -6.68 7.80 13.71
N CYS A 56 -5.82 7.18 14.54
CA CYS A 56 -5.99 7.15 15.98
C CYS A 56 -5.93 8.56 16.59
N LEU A 57 -4.97 9.38 16.14
CA LEU A 57 -4.85 10.79 16.54
C LEU A 57 -6.06 11.63 16.11
N ILE A 58 -6.66 11.33 14.95
CA ILE A 58 -7.89 12.00 14.47
C ILE A 58 -9.09 11.65 15.35
N ASN A 59 -9.19 10.42 15.87
CA ASN A 59 -10.28 10.00 16.74
C ASN A 59 -10.17 10.60 18.16
N GLU A 60 -8.96 10.77 18.68
CA GLU A 60 -8.73 11.45 19.96
C GLU A 60 -8.96 12.97 19.88
N SER A 61 -8.71 13.59 18.72
CA SER A 61 -8.95 15.03 18.51
C SER A 61 -10.43 15.40 18.32
N ARG A 62 -11.33 14.41 18.25
CA ARG A 62 -12.78 14.56 18.07
C ARG A 62 -13.61 14.14 19.30
N SER A 63 -12.96 13.68 20.37
CA SER A 63 -13.59 13.39 21.67
C SER A 63 -13.30 14.53 22.65
#